data_AF-A0A2P5XV21-F1
#
_entry.id   AF-A0A2P5XV21-F1
#
_cell.length_a   1.000
_cell.length_b   1.000
_cell.length_c   1.000
_cell.angle_alpha   90.00
_cell.angle_beta   90.00
_cell.angle_gamma   90.00
#
_symmetry.space_group_name_H-M   'P 1'
#
loop_
_entity.id
_entity.type
_entity.pdbx_description
1 polymer ?
#
loop_
_entity_poly.entity_id
_entity_poly.type
_entity_poly.pdbx_seq_one_letter_code
_entity_poly.pdbx_strand_id
1 'polypeptide(L)'
;MASNGASTVNPSSSSPPPFVEQGVRDATENSLEKIKRQLASGSGRNLLQGPLLKRSETLRKWNERWVILDPTTGKMEYKTRRNEPSIKGIITFDENSVISMSPVNFHGLPKYDGCCFYIGTPQKKDYFLCAETPGAARAWVSTLHATQLVLKAHKEAVNSLSGNGSAKLGTVATVVAAANSTAKECSKEIEAAMQVSLRNVLGLVANRPTDGPMDDFTVMKETLRVKDEELQNLARDLRARDSTIREIADKLSETAEAAESAASAAHAMDEHRRIACEEIERLTKDSEKQREAFVLKLRESEERLGFLSKERDQLIKQRDSAMQEAHTWRNELAKARERVVILEAAVLRAEEKVRVAETDAEARIKEAEQKEAAAVKEKQDLLAYVNALQAHLQRFDLLYF
;
A
#
# COMPACT_ATOMS: atom_id res chain seq x y z
N MET A 1 9.03 21.39 57.26
CA MET A 1 7.98 20.50 56.72
C MET A 1 8.31 20.23 55.26
N ALA A 2 8.17 18.97 54.87
CA ALA A 2 8.31 18.35 53.53
C ALA A 2 7.74 19.21 52.38
N SER A 3 8.07 19.09 51.09
CA SER A 3 8.73 18.08 50.24
C SER A 3 8.89 18.71 48.84
N ASN A 4 9.85 18.25 48.03
CA ASN A 4 9.57 17.63 46.72
C ASN A 4 10.87 17.37 45.94
N GLY A 5 11.02 16.11 45.54
CA GLY A 5 12.16 15.58 44.80
C GLY A 5 12.13 15.93 43.32
N ALA A 6 13.33 16.13 42.76
CA ALA A 6 13.58 16.20 41.33
C ALA A 6 14.14 14.86 40.87
N SER A 7 13.44 14.21 39.93
CA SER A 7 13.97 13.08 39.15
C SER A 7 14.18 13.55 37.72
N THR A 8 15.43 13.57 37.30
CA THR A 8 15.90 13.80 35.93
C THR A 8 15.67 12.54 35.08
N VAL A 9 15.03 12.70 33.93
CA VAL A 9 14.76 11.65 32.94
C VAL A 9 15.86 11.66 31.88
N ASN A 10 16.53 10.52 31.68
CA ASN A 10 17.38 10.23 30.51
C ASN A 10 16.51 9.76 29.33
N PRO A 11 16.82 10.13 28.07
CA PRO A 11 16.15 9.60 26.90
C PRO A 11 16.71 8.23 26.51
N SER A 12 15.86 7.21 26.53
CA SER A 12 16.18 5.86 26.09
C SER A 12 16.11 5.72 24.56
N SER A 13 17.17 5.16 24.00
CA SER A 13 17.23 4.57 22.66
C SER A 13 16.30 3.36 22.58
N SER A 14 15.25 3.44 21.76
CA SER A 14 14.35 2.32 21.48
C SER A 14 14.82 1.53 20.26
N SER A 15 15.57 0.46 20.50
CA SER A 15 15.60 -0.67 19.55
C SER A 15 14.41 -1.59 19.87
N PRO A 16 13.64 -2.07 18.87
CA PRO A 16 12.52 -2.97 19.15
C PRO A 16 13.02 -4.35 19.62
N PRO A 17 12.24 -5.05 20.48
CA PRO A 17 12.65 -6.33 21.04
C PRO A 17 12.64 -7.47 20.01
N PRO A 18 13.52 -8.48 20.15
CA PRO A 18 13.75 -9.55 19.17
C PRO A 18 12.54 -10.45 18.90
N PHE A 19 11.51 -10.40 19.75
CA PHE A 19 10.30 -11.23 19.62
C PHE A 19 9.37 -10.75 18.49
N VAL A 20 9.41 -9.44 18.16
CA VAL A 20 8.55 -8.87 17.12
C VAL A 20 9.09 -9.18 15.72
N GLU A 21 10.41 -9.27 15.54
CA GLU A 21 11.01 -9.67 14.26
C GLU A 21 10.72 -11.13 13.90
N GLN A 22 10.69 -12.04 14.88
CA GLN A 22 10.42 -13.45 14.63
C GLN A 22 8.96 -13.68 14.19
N GLY A 23 8.00 -13.04 14.88
CA GLY A 23 6.58 -13.14 14.54
C GLY A 23 6.22 -12.48 13.20
N VAL A 24 6.93 -11.41 12.82
CA VAL A 24 6.77 -10.79 11.48
C VAL A 24 7.35 -11.70 10.39
N ARG A 25 8.53 -12.29 10.60
CA ARG A 25 9.14 -13.25 9.64
C ARG A 25 8.25 -14.46 9.40
N ASP A 26 7.75 -15.09 10.47
CA ASP A 26 6.85 -16.25 10.38
C ASP A 26 5.51 -15.89 9.72
N ALA A 27 4.98 -14.69 9.97
CA ALA A 27 3.75 -14.21 9.33
C ALA A 27 3.94 -13.89 7.83
N THR A 28 5.10 -13.34 7.44
CA THR A 28 5.46 -13.16 6.03
C THR A 28 5.65 -14.49 5.33
N GLU A 29 6.34 -15.46 5.95
CA GLU A 29 6.56 -16.79 5.37
C GLU A 29 5.22 -17.53 5.17
N ASN A 30 4.31 -17.43 6.14
CA ASN A 30 2.99 -18.05 6.06
C ASN A 30 2.07 -17.35 5.03
N SER A 31 2.20 -16.03 4.83
CA SER A 31 1.52 -15.30 3.74
C SER A 31 2.11 -15.63 2.37
N LEU A 32 3.42 -15.80 2.28
CA LEU A 32 4.14 -16.18 1.08
C LEU A 32 3.74 -17.58 0.63
N GLU A 33 3.58 -18.52 1.57
CA GLU A 33 3.02 -19.85 1.32
C GLU A 33 1.54 -19.81 0.90
N LYS A 34 0.73 -18.90 1.46
CA LYS A 34 -0.67 -18.71 1.03
C LYS A 34 -0.77 -18.15 -0.40
N ILE A 35 0.06 -17.16 -0.76
CA ILE A 35 0.11 -16.59 -2.11
C ILE A 35 0.61 -17.62 -3.12
N LYS A 36 1.68 -18.36 -2.78
CA LYS A 36 2.15 -19.51 -3.57
C LYS A 36 1.04 -20.54 -3.79
N ARG A 37 0.29 -20.91 -2.75
CA ARG A 37 -0.82 -21.87 -2.86
C ARG A 37 -1.98 -21.34 -3.72
N GLN A 38 -2.35 -20.07 -3.58
CA GLN A 38 -3.43 -19.47 -4.37
C GLN A 38 -3.07 -19.40 -5.86
N LEU A 39 -1.82 -19.09 -6.20
CA LEU A 39 -1.35 -19.09 -7.59
C LEU A 39 -1.09 -20.52 -8.13
N ALA A 40 -0.78 -21.47 -7.26
CA ALA A 40 -0.61 -22.88 -7.59
C ALA A 40 -1.93 -23.64 -7.82
N SER A 41 -3.07 -23.11 -7.37
CA SER A 41 -4.40 -23.76 -7.47
C SER A 41 -5.10 -23.56 -8.82
N GLY A 42 -4.50 -22.82 -9.77
CA GLY A 42 -4.97 -22.78 -11.15
C GLY A 42 -4.61 -24.07 -11.90
N SER A 43 -5.59 -24.72 -12.51
CA SER A 43 -5.56 -26.05 -13.16
C SER A 43 -4.63 -26.19 -14.39
N GLY A 44 -3.40 -25.66 -14.36
CA GLY A 44 -2.47 -25.62 -15.50
C GLY A 44 -0.99 -25.62 -15.15
N ARG A 45 -0.55 -26.44 -14.17
CA ARG A 45 0.87 -26.58 -13.82
C ARG A 45 1.58 -27.46 -14.85
N ASN A 46 2.39 -26.83 -15.71
CA ASN A 46 3.23 -27.56 -16.67
C ASN A 46 4.60 -27.80 -16.03
N LEU A 47 4.80 -28.97 -15.43
CA LEU A 47 6.10 -29.36 -14.89
C LEU A 47 7.05 -29.69 -16.04
N LEU A 48 8.28 -29.19 -15.98
CA LEU A 48 9.33 -29.64 -16.88
C LEU A 48 10.01 -30.86 -16.25
N GLN A 49 9.99 -31.98 -16.96
CA GLN A 49 10.56 -33.22 -16.43
C GLN A 49 11.33 -33.99 -17.51
N GLY A 50 12.43 -34.63 -17.11
CA GLY A 50 13.23 -35.40 -18.05
C GLY A 50 14.52 -35.95 -17.45
N PRO A 51 15.24 -36.80 -18.20
CA PRO A 51 16.53 -37.29 -17.78
C PRO A 51 17.60 -36.20 -17.90
N LEU A 52 18.43 -36.06 -16.87
CA LEU A 52 19.64 -35.25 -16.89
C LEU A 52 20.79 -36.03 -16.26
N LEU A 53 21.99 -35.86 -16.83
CA LEU A 53 23.21 -36.26 -16.16
C LEU A 53 23.58 -35.15 -15.18
N LYS A 54 23.59 -35.48 -13.89
CA LYS A 54 24.03 -34.58 -12.82
C LYS A 54 25.42 -35.00 -12.34
N ARG A 55 26.37 -34.06 -12.35
CA ARG A 55 27.68 -34.30 -11.78
C ARG A 55 27.59 -34.31 -10.24
N SER A 56 28.20 -35.31 -9.62
CA SER A 56 28.37 -35.31 -8.17
C SER A 56 29.39 -34.24 -7.77
N GLU A 57 29.10 -33.51 -6.71
CA GLU A 57 29.98 -32.47 -6.18
C GLU A 57 31.32 -33.04 -5.68
N THR A 58 31.27 -34.11 -4.90
CA THR A 58 32.47 -34.74 -4.29
C THR A 58 33.23 -35.64 -5.27
N LEU A 59 32.53 -36.58 -5.91
CA LEU A 59 33.17 -37.62 -6.74
C LEU A 59 33.40 -37.19 -8.19
N ARG A 60 32.94 -35.99 -8.58
CA ARG A 60 32.97 -35.47 -9.97
C ARG A 60 32.41 -36.41 -11.05
N LYS A 61 31.64 -37.44 -10.64
CA LYS A 61 31.05 -38.49 -11.47
C LYS A 61 29.67 -38.06 -11.99
N TRP A 62 29.43 -38.34 -13.26
CA TRP A 62 28.12 -38.14 -13.89
C TRP A 62 27.15 -39.23 -13.47
N ASN A 63 25.95 -38.80 -13.11
CA ASN A 63 24.88 -39.67 -12.66
C ASN A 63 23.60 -39.29 -13.36
N GLU A 64 22.96 -40.25 -14.02
CA GLU A 64 21.63 -40.05 -14.56
C GLU A 64 20.61 -39.86 -13.45
N ARG A 65 19.77 -38.85 -13.59
CA ARG A 65 18.69 -38.51 -12.67
C ARG A 65 17.47 -38.11 -13.47
N TRP A 66 16.30 -38.51 -12.99
CA TRP A 66 15.05 -37.95 -13.46
C TRP A 66 14.79 -36.65 -12.70
N VAL A 67 14.83 -35.53 -13.40
CA VAL A 67 14.68 -34.19 -12.82
C VAL A 67 13.28 -33.68 -13.10
N ILE A 68 12.70 -32.99 -12.11
CA ILE A 68 11.37 -32.39 -12.17
C ILE A 68 11.51 -30.95 -11.69
N LEU A 69 11.13 -29.99 -12.52
CA LEU A 69 11.10 -28.57 -12.20
C LEU A 69 9.66 -28.07 -12.21
N ASP A 70 9.26 -27.47 -11.09
CA ASP A 70 8.05 -26.66 -11.01
C ASP A 70 8.40 -25.18 -11.30
N PRO A 71 8.06 -24.67 -12.50
CA PRO A 71 8.43 -23.32 -12.90
C PRO A 71 7.68 -22.24 -12.13
N THR A 72 6.60 -22.57 -11.41
CA THR A 72 5.84 -21.59 -10.62
C THR A 72 6.41 -21.40 -9.21
N THR A 73 7.11 -22.40 -8.69
CA THR A 73 7.65 -22.37 -7.32
C THR A 73 9.17 -22.32 -7.26
N GLY A 74 9.87 -22.61 -8.37
CA GLY A 74 11.33 -22.78 -8.37
C GLY A 74 11.79 -24.11 -7.78
N LYS A 75 10.87 -25.02 -7.46
CA LYS A 75 11.21 -26.31 -6.87
C LYS A 75 11.77 -27.25 -7.93
N MET A 76 13.07 -27.53 -7.87
CA MET A 76 13.74 -28.46 -8.77
C MET A 76 14.20 -29.71 -8.02
N GLU A 77 13.50 -30.82 -8.21
CA GLU A 77 13.71 -32.08 -7.52
C GLU A 77 14.33 -33.11 -8.47
N TYR A 78 15.03 -34.10 -7.90
CA TYR A 78 15.55 -35.20 -8.70
C TYR A 78 15.41 -36.57 -8.03
N LYS A 79 15.22 -37.59 -8.86
CA LYS A 79 15.03 -39.00 -8.50
C LYS A 79 16.06 -39.88 -9.21
N THR A 80 16.21 -41.15 -8.81
CA THR A 80 17.08 -42.08 -9.54
C THR A 80 16.43 -42.49 -10.85
N ARG A 81 15.11 -42.71 -10.88
CA ARG A 81 14.35 -43.07 -12.08
C ARG A 81 12.99 -42.35 -12.14
N ARG A 82 12.37 -42.31 -13.33
CA ARG A 82 11.06 -41.69 -13.58
C ARG A 82 9.96 -42.19 -12.64
N ASN A 83 9.87 -43.50 -12.45
CA ASN A 83 8.77 -44.15 -11.72
C ASN A 83 9.07 -44.33 -10.21
N GLU A 84 10.15 -43.73 -9.71
CA GLU A 84 10.53 -43.86 -8.30
C GLU A 84 9.67 -42.91 -7.44
N PRO A 85 9.08 -43.38 -6.32
CA PRO A 85 8.26 -42.53 -5.47
C PRO A 85 9.11 -41.58 -4.61
N SER A 86 10.33 -41.99 -4.22
CA SER A 86 11.22 -41.22 -3.35
C SER A 86 11.98 -40.12 -4.11
N ILE A 87 11.98 -38.92 -3.54
CA ILE A 87 12.84 -37.81 -3.99
C ILE A 87 14.24 -38.03 -3.42
N LYS A 88 15.26 -38.01 -4.27
CA LYS A 88 16.66 -38.20 -3.88
C LYS A 88 17.33 -36.92 -3.41
N GLY A 89 16.86 -35.77 -3.89
CA GLY A 89 17.33 -34.47 -3.45
C GLY A 89 16.74 -33.32 -4.26
N ILE A 90 17.15 -32.11 -3.89
CA ILE A 90 16.65 -30.85 -4.45
C ILE A 90 17.84 -30.03 -4.94
N ILE A 91 17.69 -29.40 -6.10
CA ILE A 91 18.58 -28.37 -6.61
C ILE A 91 17.95 -27.03 -6.24
N THR A 92 18.63 -26.29 -5.38
CA THR A 92 18.16 -24.98 -4.92
C THR A 92 18.78 -23.89 -5.79
N PHE A 93 17.95 -22.97 -6.26
CA PHE A 93 18.38 -21.74 -6.92
C PHE A 93 17.38 -20.63 -6.61
N ASP A 94 17.82 -19.40 -6.78
CA ASP A 94 17.08 -18.18 -6.48
C ASP A 94 17.17 -17.19 -7.66
N GLU A 95 16.58 -16.01 -7.48
CA GLU A 95 16.58 -14.96 -8.50
C GLU A 95 17.97 -14.40 -8.82
N ASN A 96 18.98 -14.66 -7.99
CA ASN A 96 20.36 -14.19 -8.18
C ASN A 96 21.31 -15.31 -8.62
N SER A 97 20.79 -16.52 -8.83
CA SER A 97 21.59 -17.65 -9.27
C SER A 97 22.06 -17.46 -10.72
N VAL A 98 23.27 -17.93 -11.03
CA VAL A 98 23.84 -17.88 -12.38
C VAL A 98 23.43 -19.15 -13.11
N ILE A 99 22.60 -19.02 -14.13
CA ILE A 99 22.16 -20.13 -14.98
C ILE A 99 22.71 -19.89 -16.38
N SER A 100 23.47 -20.84 -16.91
CA SER A 100 24.09 -20.64 -18.22
C SER A 100 24.37 -21.94 -18.95
N MET A 101 24.23 -21.88 -20.28
CA MET A 101 24.80 -22.87 -21.19
C MET A 101 26.32 -22.83 -21.07
N SER A 102 26.96 -23.99 -20.97
CA SER A 102 28.41 -24.02 -20.90
C SER A 102 29.01 -23.86 -22.30
N PRO A 103 29.99 -22.96 -22.50
CA PRO A 103 30.74 -22.87 -23.75
C PRO A 103 31.69 -24.07 -23.94
N VAL A 104 31.90 -24.87 -22.88
CA VAL A 104 32.80 -26.02 -22.89
C VAL A 104 32.05 -27.29 -22.53
N ASN A 105 32.39 -28.38 -23.22
CA ASN A 105 31.88 -29.70 -22.87
C ASN A 105 32.67 -30.27 -21.68
N PHE A 106 32.29 -29.90 -20.47
CA PHE A 106 32.89 -30.46 -19.25
C PHE A 106 32.44 -31.89 -18.93
N HIS A 107 31.57 -32.51 -19.75
CA HIS A 107 31.35 -33.96 -19.72
C HIS A 107 32.53 -34.70 -20.37
N GLY A 108 33.13 -34.12 -21.41
CA GLY A 108 34.35 -34.63 -22.05
C GLY A 108 34.12 -35.71 -23.11
N LEU A 109 32.89 -36.11 -23.40
CA LEU A 109 32.57 -37.00 -24.53
C LEU A 109 31.98 -36.16 -25.69
N PRO A 110 32.47 -36.30 -26.93
CA PRO A 110 32.03 -35.47 -28.07
C PRO A 110 30.52 -35.45 -28.31
N LYS A 111 29.82 -36.56 -27.99
CA LYS A 111 28.36 -36.64 -28.11
C LYS A 111 27.58 -35.64 -27.24
N TYR A 112 28.24 -35.02 -26.27
CA TYR A 112 27.65 -34.03 -25.36
C TYR A 112 28.11 -32.59 -25.65
N ASP A 113 28.70 -32.34 -26.82
CA ASP A 113 29.03 -30.98 -27.24
C ASP A 113 27.77 -30.11 -27.32
N GLY A 114 27.78 -28.98 -26.58
CA GLY A 114 26.62 -28.10 -26.45
C GLY A 114 25.49 -28.64 -25.58
N CYS A 115 25.68 -29.76 -24.88
CA CYS A 115 24.66 -30.35 -23.99
C CYS A 115 24.83 -29.97 -22.51
N CYS A 116 25.96 -29.36 -22.15
CA CYS A 116 26.32 -29.03 -20.78
C CYS A 116 25.81 -27.64 -20.37
N PHE A 117 25.30 -27.53 -19.14
CA PHE A 117 24.88 -26.26 -18.53
C PHE A 117 25.11 -26.31 -17.01
N TYR A 118 25.11 -25.17 -16.35
CA TYR A 118 25.32 -25.11 -14.91
C TYR A 118 24.41 -24.10 -14.22
N ILE A 119 24.22 -24.32 -12.93
CA ILE A 119 23.50 -23.44 -12.01
C ILE A 119 24.43 -23.14 -10.84
N GLY A 120 24.91 -21.90 -10.75
CA GLY A 120 25.70 -21.41 -9.61
C GLY A 120 24.82 -20.62 -8.66
N THR A 121 24.81 -20.98 -7.38
CA THR A 121 24.02 -20.26 -6.37
C THR A 121 24.84 -19.19 -5.65
N PRO A 122 24.21 -18.15 -5.08
CA PRO A 122 24.92 -17.14 -4.26
C PRO A 122 25.67 -17.73 -3.05
N GLN A 123 25.25 -18.90 -2.58
CA GLN A 123 25.90 -19.65 -1.49
C GLN A 123 27.12 -20.47 -1.98
N LYS A 124 27.64 -20.16 -3.17
CA LYS A 124 28.82 -20.80 -3.81
C LYS A 124 28.66 -22.30 -4.05
N LYS A 125 27.43 -22.74 -4.31
CA LYS A 125 27.15 -24.12 -4.69
C LYS A 125 26.89 -24.19 -6.18
N ASP A 126 27.72 -24.96 -6.88
CA ASP A 126 27.62 -25.11 -8.33
C ASP A 126 27.08 -26.49 -8.71
N TYR A 127 26.01 -26.47 -9.50
CA TYR A 127 25.39 -27.67 -10.06
C TYR A 127 25.75 -27.77 -11.54
N PHE A 128 26.46 -28.84 -11.89
CA PHE A 128 26.86 -29.13 -13.27
C PHE A 128 25.95 -30.22 -13.86
N LEU A 129 25.31 -29.90 -14.98
CA LEU A 129 24.26 -30.70 -15.60
C LEU A 129 24.56 -30.91 -17.10
N CYS A 130 24.13 -32.04 -17.64
CA CYS A 130 24.23 -32.35 -19.06
C CYS A 130 22.96 -33.02 -19.54
N ALA A 131 22.40 -32.52 -20.64
CA ALA A 131 21.24 -33.12 -21.30
C ALA A 131 21.68 -34.12 -22.38
N GLU A 132 20.71 -34.83 -22.96
CA GLU A 132 20.98 -35.78 -24.04
C GLU A 132 21.28 -35.08 -25.37
N THR A 133 20.66 -33.92 -25.62
CA THR A 133 20.84 -33.13 -26.84
C THR A 133 21.06 -31.65 -26.53
N PRO A 134 21.68 -30.88 -27.44
CA PRO A 134 21.82 -29.43 -27.26
C PRO A 134 20.46 -28.71 -27.19
N GLY A 135 19.46 -29.21 -27.91
CA GLY A 135 18.08 -28.71 -27.85
C GLY A 135 17.48 -28.86 -26.46
N ALA A 136 17.60 -30.06 -25.87
CA ALA A 136 17.15 -30.31 -24.50
C ALA A 136 17.91 -29.46 -23.48
N ALA A 137 19.21 -29.25 -23.64
CA ALA A 137 19.99 -28.38 -22.76
C ALA A 137 19.48 -26.93 -22.78
N ARG A 138 19.23 -26.38 -23.98
CA ARG A 138 18.62 -25.04 -24.12
C ARG A 138 17.22 -24.99 -23.52
N ALA A 139 16.40 -26.02 -23.72
CA ALA A 139 15.05 -26.09 -23.16
C ALA A 139 15.07 -26.01 -21.61
N TRP A 140 16.00 -26.73 -20.97
CA TRP A 140 16.23 -26.64 -19.53
C TRP A 140 16.65 -25.23 -19.10
N VAL A 141 17.66 -24.64 -19.75
CA VAL A 141 18.15 -23.28 -19.41
C VAL A 141 17.07 -22.22 -19.60
N SER A 142 16.31 -22.26 -20.70
CA SER A 142 15.21 -21.32 -20.96
C SER A 142 14.13 -21.39 -19.89
N THR A 143 13.75 -22.61 -19.48
CA THR A 143 12.70 -22.79 -18.46
C THR A 143 13.20 -22.36 -17.08
N LEU A 144 14.47 -22.62 -16.77
CA LEU A 144 15.11 -22.16 -15.54
C LEU A 144 15.17 -20.63 -15.45
N HIS A 145 15.50 -19.93 -16.55
CA HIS A 145 15.44 -18.46 -16.58
C HIS A 145 14.02 -17.92 -16.41
N ALA A 146 13.03 -18.53 -17.07
CA ALA A 146 11.63 -18.16 -16.86
C ALA A 146 11.20 -18.34 -15.40
N THR A 147 11.68 -19.41 -14.76
CA THR A 147 11.47 -19.67 -13.34
C THR A 147 12.15 -18.62 -12.46
N GLN A 148 13.37 -18.15 -12.80
CA GLN A 148 14.02 -17.06 -12.05
C GLN A 148 13.21 -15.75 -12.10
N LEU A 149 12.56 -15.45 -13.23
CA LEU A 149 11.68 -14.29 -13.35
C LEU A 149 10.46 -14.42 -12.41
N VAL A 150 9.90 -15.62 -12.27
CA VAL A 150 8.82 -15.90 -11.30
C VAL A 150 9.29 -15.66 -9.86
N LEU A 151 10.46 -16.19 -9.50
CA LEU A 151 11.05 -16.00 -8.17
C LEU A 151 11.30 -14.51 -7.87
N LYS A 152 11.81 -13.77 -8.86
CA LYS A 152 12.02 -12.32 -8.76
C LYS A 152 10.69 -11.57 -8.55
N ALA A 153 9.67 -11.86 -9.37
CA ALA A 153 8.37 -11.24 -9.26
C ALA A 153 7.69 -11.52 -7.91
N HIS A 154 7.82 -12.75 -7.39
CA HIS A 154 7.35 -13.09 -6.05
C HIS A 154 8.07 -12.29 -4.97
N LYS A 155 9.40 -12.19 -5.03
CA LYS A 155 10.19 -11.39 -4.07
C LYS A 155 9.81 -9.92 -4.10
N GLU A 156 9.64 -9.34 -5.28
CA GLU A 156 9.23 -7.94 -5.45
C GLU A 156 7.82 -7.68 -4.94
N ALA A 157 6.88 -8.60 -5.18
CA ALA A 157 5.53 -8.52 -4.65
C ALA A 157 5.53 -8.56 -3.11
N VAL A 158 6.31 -9.46 -2.51
CA VAL A 158 6.45 -9.61 -1.05
C VAL A 158 7.05 -8.35 -0.43
N ASN A 159 8.15 -7.83 -1.00
CA ASN A 159 8.79 -6.59 -0.53
C ASN A 159 7.86 -5.36 -0.64
N SER A 160 6.82 -5.44 -1.47
CA SER A 160 5.89 -4.34 -1.74
C SER A 160 4.58 -4.41 -0.96
N LEU A 161 4.39 -5.40 -0.08
CA LEU A 161 3.17 -5.55 0.72
C LEU A 161 2.89 -4.39 1.71
N SER A 162 3.75 -3.36 1.76
CA SER A 162 3.54 -2.09 2.46
C SER A 162 2.84 -0.99 1.61
N GLY A 163 2.54 -1.22 0.32
CA GLY A 163 1.84 -0.24 -0.52
C GLY A 163 1.53 -0.71 -1.95
N ASN A 164 0.30 -0.45 -2.43
CA ASN A 164 -0.25 -0.79 -3.76
C ASN A 164 -0.22 -2.28 -4.18
N GLY A 165 -0.97 -3.12 -3.45
CA GLY A 165 -0.99 -4.59 -3.63
C GLY A 165 -1.67 -5.14 -4.91
N SER A 166 -2.52 -4.38 -5.62
CA SER A 166 -3.32 -4.92 -6.73
C SER A 166 -2.55 -5.00 -8.07
N ALA A 167 -1.84 -3.94 -8.48
CA ALA A 167 -1.14 -3.90 -9.76
C ALA A 167 0.06 -4.89 -9.85
N LYS A 168 0.70 -5.19 -8.72
CA LYS A 168 1.87 -6.10 -8.66
C LYS A 168 1.48 -7.57 -8.67
N LEU A 169 0.29 -7.92 -8.16
CA LEU A 169 -0.23 -9.29 -8.23
C LEU A 169 -0.53 -9.71 -9.68
N GLY A 170 -1.01 -8.77 -10.50
CA GLY A 170 -1.17 -8.97 -11.95
C GLY A 170 0.14 -9.28 -12.66
N THR A 171 1.24 -8.62 -12.26
CA THR A 171 2.58 -8.88 -12.82
C THR A 171 3.05 -10.30 -12.49
N VAL A 172 2.85 -10.76 -11.25
CA VAL A 172 3.17 -12.14 -10.85
C VAL A 172 2.37 -13.16 -11.66
N ALA A 173 1.08 -12.94 -11.85
CA ALA A 173 0.22 -13.85 -12.62
C ALA A 173 0.69 -13.97 -14.09
N THR A 174 1.05 -12.86 -14.74
CA THR A 174 1.58 -12.86 -16.11
C THR A 174 2.90 -13.62 -16.22
N VAL A 175 3.83 -13.40 -15.30
CA VAL A 175 5.14 -14.07 -15.32
C VAL A 175 5.00 -15.58 -15.05
N VAL A 176 4.11 -15.98 -14.14
CA VAL A 176 3.78 -17.40 -13.88
C VAL A 176 3.15 -18.06 -15.11
N ALA A 177 2.24 -17.38 -15.81
CA ALA A 177 1.64 -17.88 -17.04
C ALA A 177 2.70 -18.07 -18.16
N ALA A 178 3.60 -17.08 -18.32
CA ALA A 178 4.70 -17.17 -19.27
C ALA A 178 5.64 -18.36 -18.96
N ALA A 179 6.03 -18.53 -17.70
CA ALA A 179 6.90 -19.64 -17.29
C ALA A 179 6.24 -21.02 -17.52
N ASN A 180 4.94 -21.15 -17.26
CA ASN A 180 4.18 -22.36 -17.58
C ASN A 180 4.09 -22.62 -19.09
N SER A 181 3.98 -21.57 -19.91
CA SER A 181 3.99 -21.70 -21.38
C SER A 181 5.37 -22.16 -21.88
N THR A 182 6.44 -21.54 -21.39
CA THR A 182 7.83 -21.93 -21.70
C THR A 182 8.09 -23.38 -21.30
N ALA A 183 7.67 -23.82 -20.12
CA ALA A 183 7.84 -25.20 -19.68
C ALA A 183 7.08 -26.19 -20.57
N LYS A 184 5.85 -25.85 -21.00
CA LYS A 184 5.05 -26.68 -21.91
C LYS A 184 5.71 -26.84 -23.27
N GLU A 185 6.25 -25.76 -23.83
CA GLU A 185 6.97 -25.78 -25.10
C GLU A 185 8.28 -26.56 -24.99
N CYS A 186 9.08 -26.26 -23.97
CA CYS A 186 10.36 -26.91 -23.69
C CYS A 186 10.20 -28.42 -23.41
N SER A 187 9.06 -28.88 -22.88
CA SER A 187 8.78 -30.31 -22.70
C SER A 187 8.84 -31.09 -24.00
N LYS A 188 8.40 -30.49 -25.12
CA LYS A 188 8.43 -31.14 -26.45
C LYS A 188 9.86 -31.42 -26.91
N GLU A 189 10.78 -30.48 -26.66
CA GLU A 189 12.21 -30.64 -26.97
C GLU A 189 12.86 -31.75 -26.13
N ILE A 190 12.47 -31.86 -24.86
CA ILE A 190 12.96 -32.95 -23.98
C ILE A 190 12.40 -34.30 -24.44
N GLU A 191 11.11 -34.38 -24.78
CA GLU A 191 10.49 -35.59 -25.29
C GLU A 191 11.09 -36.04 -26.63
N ALA A 192 11.35 -35.10 -27.55
CA ALA A 192 12.04 -35.37 -28.81
C ALA A 192 13.46 -35.92 -28.58
N ALA A 193 14.20 -35.34 -27.64
CA ALA A 193 15.53 -35.83 -27.26
C ALA A 193 15.48 -37.26 -26.70
N MET A 194 14.46 -37.61 -25.92
CA MET A 194 14.27 -38.98 -25.41
C MET A 194 14.03 -40.00 -26.54
N GLN A 195 13.29 -39.62 -27.59
CA GLN A 195 13.02 -40.51 -28.74
C GLN A 195 14.28 -40.79 -29.58
N VAL A 196 15.19 -39.82 -29.69
CA VAL A 196 16.49 -40.00 -30.37
C VAL A 196 17.34 -41.05 -29.66
N SER A 197 17.36 -41.05 -28.32
CA SER A 197 18.10 -42.03 -27.53
C SER A 197 17.54 -43.46 -27.71
N LEU A 198 16.21 -43.60 -27.78
CA LEU A 198 15.54 -44.89 -28.03
C LEU A 198 15.85 -45.48 -29.41
N ARG A 199 15.89 -44.64 -30.45
CA ARG A 199 16.18 -45.07 -31.83
C ARG A 199 17.60 -45.62 -31.99
N ASN A 200 18.57 -45.02 -31.29
CA ASN A 200 19.97 -45.42 -31.36
C ASN A 200 20.24 -46.80 -30.71
N VAL A 201 19.36 -47.26 -29.81
CA VAL A 201 19.49 -48.57 -29.14
C VAL A 201 18.98 -49.73 -30.02
N LEU A 202 18.08 -49.48 -30.98
CA LEU A 202 17.39 -50.53 -31.73
C LEU A 202 18.00 -50.88 -33.11
N GLY A 203 18.95 -50.09 -33.63
CA GLY A 203 19.42 -50.19 -35.03
C GLY A 203 20.54 -51.19 -35.36
N LEU A 204 20.92 -52.13 -34.48
CA LEU A 204 22.18 -52.90 -34.62
C LEU A 204 22.06 -54.37 -35.10
N VAL A 205 20.88 -54.85 -35.53
CA VAL A 205 20.66 -56.29 -35.78
C VAL A 205 19.92 -56.55 -37.11
N ALA A 206 20.65 -56.76 -38.22
CA ALA A 206 20.32 -57.73 -39.29
C ALA A 206 21.18 -57.54 -40.57
N ASN A 207 21.84 -58.61 -41.04
CA ASN A 207 21.76 -59.17 -42.43
C ASN A 207 23.01 -59.95 -42.87
N ARG A 208 22.84 -61.20 -43.33
CA ARG A 208 23.59 -61.88 -44.43
C ARG A 208 22.80 -63.10 -44.97
N PRO A 209 22.76 -63.33 -46.31
CA PRO A 209 22.53 -64.66 -46.90
C PRO A 209 23.68 -65.13 -47.82
N THR A 210 23.74 -66.43 -48.09
CA THR A 210 24.78 -67.14 -48.86
C THR A 210 24.18 -67.80 -50.10
N ASP A 211 24.93 -67.83 -51.20
CA ASP A 211 24.50 -68.08 -52.60
C ASP A 211 25.06 -69.41 -53.17
N GLY A 212 24.39 -70.01 -54.16
CA GLY A 212 24.81 -71.22 -54.88
C GLY A 212 23.97 -71.49 -56.16
N PRO A 213 24.51 -72.14 -57.22
CA PRO A 213 24.05 -71.97 -58.60
C PRO A 213 22.88 -72.87 -59.01
N MET A 214 21.86 -72.29 -59.68
CA MET A 214 20.56 -72.89 -60.03
C MET A 214 20.43 -73.25 -61.54
N ASP A 215 19.73 -74.35 -61.83
CA ASP A 215 19.43 -74.95 -63.16
C ASP A 215 18.28 -74.24 -63.92
N ASP A 216 18.27 -74.22 -65.27
CA ASP A 216 17.39 -73.35 -66.11
C ASP A 216 15.88 -73.57 -65.93
N PHE A 217 15.43 -74.83 -65.76
CA PHE A 217 14.03 -75.12 -65.41
C PHE A 217 13.69 -74.63 -63.99
N THR A 218 14.68 -74.68 -63.10
CA THR A 218 14.60 -74.11 -61.75
C THR A 218 14.54 -72.58 -61.82
N VAL A 219 15.30 -71.94 -62.72
CA VAL A 219 15.27 -70.48 -62.95
C VAL A 219 13.89 -70.01 -63.39
N MET A 220 13.22 -70.70 -64.32
CA MET A 220 11.86 -70.31 -64.75
C MET A 220 10.82 -70.46 -63.64
N LYS A 221 10.85 -71.58 -62.91
CA LYS A 221 9.94 -71.83 -61.78
C LYS A 221 10.18 -70.82 -60.66
N GLU A 222 11.44 -70.51 -60.39
CA GLU A 222 11.85 -69.51 -59.42
C GLU A 222 11.44 -68.10 -59.88
N THR A 223 11.56 -67.77 -61.16
CA THR A 223 11.10 -66.48 -61.70
C THR A 223 9.60 -66.29 -61.53
N LEU A 224 8.79 -67.32 -61.83
CA LEU A 224 7.34 -67.26 -61.60
C LEU A 224 7.00 -67.16 -60.09
N ARG A 225 7.73 -67.90 -59.24
CA ARG A 225 7.58 -67.81 -57.78
C ARG A 225 7.90 -66.41 -57.28
N VAL A 226 9.00 -65.82 -57.74
CA VAL A 226 9.42 -64.45 -57.43
C VAL A 226 8.39 -63.44 -57.91
N LYS A 227 7.81 -63.61 -59.10
CA LYS A 227 6.76 -62.72 -59.61
C LYS A 227 5.45 -62.81 -58.80
N ASP A 228 5.05 -64.00 -58.39
CA ASP A 228 3.89 -64.17 -57.49
C ASP A 228 4.16 -63.57 -56.12
N GLU A 229 5.37 -63.73 -55.59
CA GLU A 229 5.83 -63.11 -54.34
C GLU A 229 5.88 -61.57 -54.44
N GLU A 230 6.36 -61.02 -55.56
CA GLU A 230 6.33 -59.58 -55.87
C GLU A 230 4.89 -59.03 -55.93
N LEU A 231 3.95 -59.76 -56.55
CA LEU A 231 2.53 -59.37 -56.58
C LEU A 231 1.90 -59.40 -55.19
N GLN A 232 2.20 -60.42 -54.38
CA GLN A 232 1.72 -60.51 -53.01
C GLN A 232 2.34 -59.41 -52.12
N ASN A 233 3.62 -59.08 -52.32
CA ASN A 233 4.29 -57.94 -51.69
C ASN A 233 3.59 -56.62 -52.07
N LEU A 234 3.35 -56.38 -53.36
CA LEU A 234 2.68 -55.17 -53.82
C LEU A 234 1.25 -55.04 -53.26
N ALA A 235 0.50 -56.13 -53.17
CA ALA A 235 -0.84 -56.14 -52.57
C ALA A 235 -0.80 -55.87 -51.05
N ARG A 236 0.25 -56.29 -50.34
CA ARG A 236 0.47 -55.90 -48.93
C ARG A 236 0.80 -54.41 -48.81
N ASP A 237 1.67 -53.90 -49.67
CA ASP A 237 2.06 -52.49 -49.68
C ASP A 237 0.89 -51.56 -50.00
N LEU A 238 0.02 -51.93 -50.95
CA LEU A 238 -1.20 -51.18 -51.25
C LEU A 238 -2.14 -51.11 -50.04
N ARG A 239 -2.37 -52.23 -49.35
CA ARG A 239 -3.19 -52.24 -48.13
C ARG A 239 -2.57 -51.42 -47.00
N ALA A 240 -1.24 -51.44 -46.86
CA ALA A 240 -0.55 -50.61 -45.89
C ALA A 240 -0.74 -49.12 -46.21
N ARG A 241 -0.60 -48.73 -47.49
CA ARG A 241 -0.86 -47.36 -47.95
C ARG A 241 -2.31 -46.94 -47.73
N ASP A 242 -3.29 -47.80 -48.03
CA ASP A 242 -4.71 -47.53 -47.75
C ASP A 242 -4.97 -47.30 -46.26
N SER A 243 -4.31 -48.07 -45.39
CA SER A 243 -4.37 -47.87 -43.95
C SER A 243 -3.79 -46.51 -43.53
N THR A 244 -2.65 -46.13 -44.09
CA THR A 244 -2.05 -44.81 -43.83
C THR A 244 -2.92 -43.67 -44.35
N ILE A 245 -3.53 -43.82 -45.54
CA ILE A 245 -4.45 -42.82 -46.10
C ILE A 245 -5.65 -42.63 -45.18
N ARG A 246 -6.22 -43.72 -44.65
CA ARG A 246 -7.33 -43.66 -43.69
C ARG A 246 -6.93 -42.93 -42.40
N GLU A 247 -5.78 -43.27 -41.83
CA GLU A 247 -5.27 -42.60 -40.62
C GLU A 247 -5.04 -41.09 -40.86
N ILE A 248 -4.53 -40.71 -42.03
CA ILE A 248 -4.37 -39.29 -42.39
C ILE A 248 -5.74 -38.62 -42.52
N ALA A 249 -6.72 -39.27 -43.15
CA ALA A 249 -8.08 -38.74 -43.29
C ALA A 249 -8.73 -38.51 -41.93
N ASP A 250 -8.60 -39.47 -41.00
CA ASP A 250 -9.14 -39.36 -39.65
C ASP A 250 -8.50 -38.18 -38.90
N LYS A 251 -7.17 -38.04 -38.95
CA LYS A 251 -6.45 -36.90 -38.34
C LYS A 251 -6.84 -35.55 -38.95
N LEU A 252 -7.08 -35.49 -40.25
CA LEU A 252 -7.55 -34.28 -40.91
C LEU A 252 -8.96 -33.91 -40.46
N SER A 253 -9.84 -34.90 -40.27
CA SER A 253 -11.19 -34.69 -39.71
C SER A 253 -11.12 -34.16 -38.28
N GLU A 254 -10.32 -34.78 -37.40
CA GLU A 254 -10.11 -34.31 -36.02
C GLU A 254 -9.56 -32.88 -35.99
N THR A 255 -8.63 -32.56 -36.89
CA THR A 255 -8.06 -31.21 -37.00
C THR A 255 -9.11 -30.19 -37.45
N ALA A 256 -9.99 -30.56 -38.39
CA ALA A 256 -11.06 -29.70 -38.86
C ALA A 256 -12.08 -29.41 -37.75
N GLU A 257 -12.50 -30.44 -37.00
CA GLU A 257 -13.41 -30.28 -35.85
C GLU A 257 -12.80 -29.42 -34.74
N ALA A 258 -11.50 -29.61 -34.45
CA ALA A 258 -10.78 -28.78 -33.49
C ALA A 258 -10.70 -27.31 -33.95
N ALA A 259 -10.47 -27.08 -35.25
CA ALA A 259 -10.43 -25.73 -35.82
C ALA A 259 -11.80 -25.04 -35.77
N GLU A 260 -12.89 -25.75 -36.09
CA GLU A 260 -14.26 -25.24 -35.98
C GLU A 260 -14.63 -24.90 -34.53
N SER A 261 -14.27 -25.78 -33.59
CA SER A 261 -14.47 -25.55 -32.16
C SER A 261 -13.70 -24.32 -31.67
N ALA A 262 -12.44 -24.15 -32.11
CA ALA A 262 -11.62 -23.01 -31.76
C ALA A 262 -12.17 -21.69 -32.36
N ALA A 263 -12.64 -21.71 -33.61
CA ALA A 263 -13.26 -20.57 -34.25
C ALA A 263 -14.55 -20.15 -33.54
N SER A 264 -15.39 -21.12 -33.18
CA SER A 264 -16.63 -20.89 -32.42
C SER A 264 -16.35 -20.28 -31.05
N ALA A 265 -15.33 -20.79 -30.33
CA ALA A 265 -14.91 -20.23 -29.05
C ALA A 265 -14.37 -18.81 -29.20
N ALA A 266 -13.58 -18.52 -30.24
CA ALA A 266 -13.07 -17.18 -30.51
C ALA A 266 -14.20 -16.18 -30.80
N HIS A 267 -15.21 -16.56 -31.57
CA HIS A 267 -16.40 -15.73 -31.81
C HIS A 267 -17.19 -15.44 -30.54
N ALA A 268 -17.42 -16.46 -29.70
CA ALA A 268 -18.10 -16.26 -28.41
C ALA A 268 -17.31 -15.31 -27.50
N MET A 269 -15.98 -15.45 -27.44
CA MET A 269 -15.13 -14.55 -26.66
C MET A 269 -15.16 -13.11 -27.20
N ASP A 270 -15.17 -12.93 -28.51
CA ASP A 270 -15.23 -11.60 -29.12
C ASP A 270 -16.56 -10.90 -28.82
N GLU A 271 -17.67 -11.65 -28.83
CA GLU A 271 -18.98 -11.14 -28.46
C GLU A 271 -19.03 -10.72 -26.98
N HIS A 272 -18.50 -11.54 -26.07
CA HIS A 272 -18.38 -11.17 -24.67
C HIS A 272 -17.50 -9.93 -24.46
N ARG A 273 -16.40 -9.82 -25.21
CA ARG A 273 -15.51 -8.65 -25.19
C ARG A 273 -16.25 -7.40 -25.65
N ARG A 274 -17.06 -7.48 -26.71
CA ARG A 274 -17.87 -6.38 -27.23
C ARG A 274 -18.87 -5.87 -26.18
N ILE A 275 -19.63 -6.79 -25.56
CA ILE A 275 -20.58 -6.45 -24.49
C ILE A 275 -19.87 -5.79 -23.31
N ALA A 276 -18.71 -6.33 -22.90
CA ALA A 276 -17.94 -5.77 -21.80
C ALA A 276 -17.42 -4.35 -22.11
N CYS A 277 -16.99 -4.09 -23.36
CA CYS A 277 -16.57 -2.76 -23.79
C CYS A 277 -17.73 -1.75 -23.75
N GLU A 278 -18.92 -2.12 -24.23
CA GLU A 278 -20.12 -1.28 -24.19
C GLU A 278 -20.50 -0.93 -22.73
N GLU A 279 -20.42 -1.90 -21.82
CA GLU A 279 -20.67 -1.70 -20.39
C GLU A 279 -19.65 -0.77 -19.72
N ILE A 280 -18.37 -0.92 -20.05
CA ILE A 280 -17.30 -0.03 -19.56
C ILE A 280 -17.54 1.40 -20.04
N GLU A 281 -17.91 1.59 -21.31
CA GLU A 281 -18.19 2.92 -21.86
C GLU A 281 -19.38 3.58 -21.14
N ARG A 282 -20.45 2.82 -20.90
CA ARG A 282 -21.61 3.28 -20.13
C ARG A 282 -21.23 3.70 -18.72
N LEU A 283 -20.51 2.84 -17.98
CA LEU A 283 -20.07 3.13 -16.62
C LEU A 283 -19.13 4.34 -16.56
N THR A 284 -18.28 4.51 -17.57
CA THR A 284 -17.38 5.67 -17.67
C THR A 284 -18.18 6.95 -17.83
N LYS A 285 -19.15 6.99 -18.75
CA LYS A 285 -20.01 8.17 -18.96
C LYS A 285 -20.82 8.52 -17.70
N ASP A 286 -21.34 7.53 -16.99
CA ASP A 286 -22.11 7.77 -15.78
C ASP A 286 -21.23 8.28 -14.63
N SER A 287 -20.01 7.73 -14.49
CA SER A 287 -19.01 8.21 -13.53
C SER A 287 -18.59 9.66 -13.83
N GLU A 288 -18.39 10.01 -15.10
CA GLU A 288 -18.06 11.36 -15.53
C GLU A 288 -19.17 12.36 -15.19
N LYS A 289 -20.44 12.02 -15.48
CA LYS A 289 -21.60 12.85 -15.10
C LYS A 289 -21.69 13.06 -13.59
N GLN A 290 -21.47 12.00 -12.80
CA GLN A 290 -21.47 12.12 -11.34
C GLN A 290 -20.33 13.03 -10.86
N ARG A 291 -19.13 12.89 -11.42
CA ARG A 291 -17.98 13.75 -11.13
C ARG A 291 -18.29 15.21 -11.44
N GLU A 292 -18.89 15.50 -12.59
CA GLU A 292 -19.29 16.85 -12.98
C GLU A 292 -20.32 17.45 -12.02
N ALA A 293 -21.32 16.66 -11.60
CA ALA A 293 -22.30 17.09 -10.62
C ALA A 293 -21.66 17.41 -9.25
N PHE A 294 -20.67 16.62 -8.81
CA PHE A 294 -19.94 16.90 -7.57
C PHE A 294 -19.07 18.14 -7.67
N VAL A 295 -18.40 18.36 -8.81
CA VAL A 295 -17.61 19.57 -9.06
C VAL A 295 -18.49 20.82 -9.01
N LEU A 296 -19.69 20.77 -9.59
CA LEU A 296 -20.64 21.88 -9.55
C LEU A 296 -21.08 22.19 -8.10
N LYS A 297 -21.44 21.15 -7.33
CA LYS A 297 -21.80 21.31 -5.90
C LYS A 297 -20.65 21.86 -5.06
N LEU A 298 -19.41 21.44 -5.35
CA LEU A 298 -18.23 21.95 -4.68
C LEU A 298 -18.07 23.45 -4.93
N ARG A 299 -18.16 23.87 -6.20
CA ARG A 299 -18.10 25.30 -6.58
C ARG A 299 -19.18 26.13 -5.88
N GLU A 300 -20.43 25.66 -5.88
CA GLU A 300 -21.51 26.33 -5.15
C GLU A 300 -21.21 26.46 -3.64
N SER A 301 -20.62 25.43 -3.04
CA SER A 301 -20.24 25.48 -1.62
C SER A 301 -19.08 26.43 -1.35
N GLU A 302 -18.10 26.52 -2.24
CA GLU A 302 -16.98 27.47 -2.17
C GLU A 302 -17.49 28.92 -2.28
N GLU A 303 -18.43 29.18 -3.19
CA GLU A 303 -19.07 30.50 -3.32
C GLU A 303 -19.83 30.89 -2.04
N ARG A 304 -20.59 29.96 -1.44
CA ARG A 304 -21.27 30.18 -0.14
C ARG A 304 -20.27 30.47 0.98
N LEU A 305 -19.17 29.73 1.05
CA LEU A 305 -18.10 30.00 2.02
C LEU A 305 -17.48 31.38 1.81
N GLY A 306 -17.31 31.80 0.56
CA GLY A 306 -16.85 33.14 0.23
C GLY A 306 -17.79 34.24 0.73
N PHE A 307 -19.11 34.04 0.60
CA PHE A 307 -20.12 34.95 1.16
C PHE A 307 -20.05 35.02 2.69
N LEU A 308 -20.07 33.85 3.36
CA LEU A 308 -20.02 33.77 4.82
C LEU A 308 -18.73 34.36 5.40
N SER A 309 -17.60 34.21 4.71
CA SER A 309 -16.35 34.84 5.12
C SER A 309 -16.45 36.36 5.11
N LYS A 310 -17.05 36.95 4.08
CA LYS A 310 -17.25 38.41 4.00
C LYS A 310 -18.19 38.91 5.09
N GLU A 311 -19.26 38.18 5.37
CA GLU A 311 -20.20 38.51 6.44
C GLU A 311 -19.51 38.46 7.81
N ARG A 312 -18.72 37.41 8.09
CA ARG A 312 -17.90 37.31 9.30
C ARG A 312 -16.97 38.52 9.45
N ASP A 313 -16.27 38.90 8.39
CA ASP A 313 -15.33 40.03 8.44
C ASP A 313 -16.06 41.36 8.70
N GLN A 314 -17.28 41.52 8.19
CA GLN A 314 -18.12 42.67 8.49
C GLN A 314 -18.59 42.69 9.95
N LEU A 315 -19.02 41.54 10.48
CA LEU A 315 -19.41 41.41 11.90
C LEU A 315 -18.23 41.68 12.84
N ILE A 316 -17.02 41.26 12.48
CA ILE A 316 -15.79 41.56 13.22
C ILE A 316 -15.56 43.07 13.28
N LYS A 317 -15.67 43.78 12.15
CA LYS A 317 -15.53 45.25 12.12
C LYS A 317 -16.58 45.96 12.96
N GLN A 318 -17.83 45.50 12.93
CA GLN A 318 -18.91 46.05 13.75
C GLN A 318 -18.65 45.85 15.24
N ARG A 319 -18.25 44.63 15.64
CA ARG A 319 -17.87 44.33 17.02
C ARG A 319 -16.73 45.23 17.50
N ASP A 320 -15.68 45.39 16.70
CA ASP A 320 -14.51 46.18 17.09
C ASP A 320 -14.86 47.67 17.21
N SER A 321 -15.70 48.19 16.31
CA SER A 321 -16.21 49.56 16.40
C SER A 321 -17.05 49.78 17.66
N ALA A 322 -17.95 48.85 17.98
CA ALA A 322 -18.76 48.90 19.20
C ALA A 322 -17.90 48.81 20.48
N MET A 323 -16.83 48.00 20.46
CA MET A 323 -15.89 47.93 21.58
C MET A 323 -15.12 49.23 21.78
N GLN A 324 -14.68 49.87 20.69
CA GLN A 324 -14.01 51.17 20.74
C GLN A 324 -14.94 52.24 21.32
N GLU A 325 -16.19 52.30 20.84
CA GLU A 325 -17.18 53.25 21.34
C GLU A 325 -17.49 53.02 22.83
N ALA A 326 -17.70 51.77 23.23
CA ALA A 326 -17.89 51.43 24.64
C ALA A 326 -16.68 51.84 25.50
N HIS A 327 -15.46 51.72 24.98
CA HIS A 327 -14.26 52.19 25.68
C HIS A 327 -14.25 53.71 25.82
N THR A 328 -14.63 54.46 24.78
CA THR A 328 -14.76 55.91 24.86
C THR A 328 -15.80 56.35 25.89
N TRP A 329 -16.97 55.70 25.92
CA TRP A 329 -18.02 56.00 26.91
C TRP A 329 -17.59 55.69 28.34
N ARG A 330 -16.84 54.60 28.57
CA ARG A 330 -16.26 54.30 29.89
C ARG A 330 -15.28 55.39 30.34
N ASN A 331 -14.44 55.88 29.42
CA ASN A 331 -13.49 56.96 29.73
C ASN A 331 -14.20 58.27 30.05
N GLU A 332 -15.23 58.64 29.28
CA GLU A 332 -16.02 59.85 29.55
C GLU A 332 -16.83 59.72 30.85
N LEU A 333 -17.37 58.55 31.16
CA LEU A 333 -18.03 58.28 32.44
C LEU A 333 -17.05 58.42 33.61
N ALA A 334 -15.82 57.94 33.49
CA ALA A 334 -14.80 58.10 34.52
C ALA A 334 -14.48 59.58 34.77
N LYS A 335 -14.27 60.37 33.71
CA LYS A 335 -14.08 61.82 33.81
C LYS A 335 -15.28 62.53 34.44
N ALA A 336 -16.50 62.13 34.08
CA ALA A 336 -17.71 62.71 34.66
C ALA A 336 -17.84 62.41 36.16
N ARG A 337 -17.54 61.18 36.57
CA ARG A 337 -17.51 60.78 38.00
C ARG A 337 -16.48 61.57 38.78
N GLU A 338 -15.27 61.77 38.23
CA GLU A 338 -14.24 62.60 38.86
C GLU A 338 -14.72 64.05 39.05
N ARG A 339 -15.37 64.64 38.04
CA ARG A 339 -15.95 65.99 38.15
C ARG A 339 -17.03 66.08 39.23
N VAL A 340 -17.88 65.07 39.36
CA VAL A 340 -18.92 65.04 40.41
C VAL A 340 -18.28 65.05 41.79
N VAL A 341 -17.26 64.22 42.04
CA VAL A 341 -16.54 64.20 43.33
C VAL A 341 -15.92 65.57 43.65
N ILE A 342 -15.33 66.24 42.66
CA ILE A 342 -14.75 67.58 42.82
C ILE A 342 -15.84 68.60 43.20
N LEU A 343 -16.99 68.56 42.53
CA LEU A 343 -18.11 69.45 42.79
C LEU A 343 -18.76 69.19 44.15
N GLU A 344 -18.97 67.93 44.53
CA GLU A 344 -19.45 67.53 45.87
C GLU A 344 -18.52 68.07 46.96
N ALA A 345 -17.20 67.90 46.80
CA ALA A 345 -16.23 68.46 47.74
C ALA A 345 -16.27 70.00 47.78
N ALA A 346 -16.58 70.68 46.67
CA ALA A 346 -16.75 72.13 46.63
C ALA A 346 -18.02 72.59 47.34
N VAL A 347 -19.14 71.88 47.16
CA VAL A 347 -20.41 72.13 47.86
C VAL A 347 -20.22 71.96 49.36
N LEU A 348 -19.63 70.84 49.82
CA LEU A 348 -19.35 70.61 51.24
C LEU A 348 -18.50 71.72 51.87
N ARG A 349 -17.48 72.21 51.15
CA ARG A 349 -16.68 73.36 51.62
C ARG A 349 -17.49 74.67 51.68
N ALA A 350 -18.45 74.87 50.77
CA ALA A 350 -19.31 76.05 50.78
C ALA A 350 -20.33 75.98 51.93
N GLU A 351 -20.97 74.83 52.12
CA GLU A 351 -21.88 74.56 53.25
C GLU A 351 -21.19 74.73 54.60
N GLU A 352 -19.95 74.24 54.74
CA GLU A 352 -19.13 74.46 55.94
C GLU A 352 -18.90 75.95 56.21
N LYS A 353 -18.56 76.74 55.18
CA LYS A 353 -18.36 78.18 55.31
C LYS A 353 -19.63 78.91 55.73
N VAL A 354 -20.79 78.52 55.19
CA VAL A 354 -22.09 79.08 55.59
C VAL A 354 -22.37 78.76 57.04
N ARG A 355 -22.20 77.51 57.47
CA ARG A 355 -22.40 77.11 58.87
C ARG A 355 -21.50 77.88 59.84
N VAL A 356 -20.22 78.06 59.48
CA VAL A 356 -19.29 78.85 60.29
C VAL A 356 -19.75 80.31 60.37
N ALA A 357 -20.17 80.91 59.25
CA ALA A 357 -20.67 82.30 59.23
C ALA A 357 -21.97 82.46 60.03
N GLU A 358 -22.89 81.49 59.99
CA GLU A 358 -24.10 81.46 60.81
C GLU A 358 -23.76 81.39 62.30
N THR A 359 -22.84 80.50 62.70
CA THR A 359 -22.40 80.41 64.11
C THR A 359 -21.73 81.69 64.61
N ASP A 360 -20.93 82.36 63.77
CA ASP A 360 -20.32 83.66 64.09
C ASP A 360 -21.39 84.77 64.20
N ALA A 361 -22.38 84.80 63.29
CA ALA A 361 -23.49 85.74 63.36
C ALA A 361 -24.36 85.54 64.62
N GLU A 362 -24.71 84.29 64.95
CA GLU A 362 -25.43 83.96 66.19
C GLU A 362 -24.65 84.38 67.44
N ALA A 363 -23.33 84.17 67.46
CA ALA A 363 -22.49 84.60 68.57
C ALA A 363 -22.51 86.14 68.73
N ARG A 364 -22.42 86.89 67.62
CA ARG A 364 -22.52 88.36 67.63
C ARG A 364 -23.90 88.86 68.08
N ILE A 365 -24.99 88.18 67.67
CA ILE A 365 -26.35 88.50 68.11
C ILE A 365 -26.45 88.29 69.62
N LYS A 366 -26.01 87.14 70.15
CA LYS A 366 -26.00 86.88 71.60
C LYS A 366 -25.17 87.90 72.37
N GLU A 367 -24.01 88.30 71.85
CA GLU A 367 -23.19 89.35 72.46
C GLU A 367 -23.92 90.70 72.47
N ALA A 368 -24.61 91.06 71.37
CA ALA A 368 -25.41 92.28 71.29
C ALA A 368 -26.60 92.26 72.27
N GLU A 369 -27.33 91.14 72.36
CA GLU A 369 -28.43 90.94 73.33
C GLU A 369 -27.94 91.05 74.78
N GLN A 370 -26.77 90.48 75.10
CA GLN A 370 -26.17 90.60 76.42
C GLN A 370 -25.79 92.06 76.74
N LYS A 371 -25.22 92.79 75.78
CA LYS A 371 -24.90 94.22 75.92
C LYS A 371 -26.16 95.07 76.11
N GLU A 372 -27.21 94.79 75.33
CA GLU A 372 -28.50 95.47 75.47
C GLU A 372 -29.14 95.20 76.83
N ALA A 373 -29.17 93.94 77.28
CA ALA A 373 -29.69 93.57 78.60
C ALA A 373 -28.91 94.25 79.73
N ALA A 374 -27.58 94.33 79.61
CA ALA A 374 -26.72 95.06 80.55
C ALA A 374 -27.05 96.57 80.56
N ALA A 375 -27.23 97.19 79.40
CA ALA A 375 -27.60 98.61 79.29
C ALA A 375 -29.00 98.89 79.83
N VAL A 376 -29.97 97.99 79.59
CA VAL A 376 -31.33 98.09 80.16
C VAL A 376 -31.29 97.99 81.69
N LYS A 377 -30.50 97.06 82.22
CA LYS A 377 -30.29 96.92 83.67
C LYS A 377 -29.67 98.19 84.27
N GLU A 378 -28.60 98.70 83.66
CA GLU A 378 -27.96 99.95 84.08
C GLU A 378 -28.95 101.13 84.05
N LYS A 379 -29.79 101.23 83.01
CA LYS A 379 -30.88 102.23 82.94
C LYS A 379 -31.89 102.05 84.08
N GLN A 380 -32.28 100.82 84.41
CA GLN A 380 -33.19 100.54 85.54
C GLN A 380 -32.58 100.93 86.88
N ASP A 381 -31.30 100.60 87.09
CA ASP A 381 -30.54 100.96 88.30
C ASP A 381 -30.43 102.49 88.43
N LEU A 382 -30.13 103.20 87.33
CA LEU A 382 -30.12 104.66 87.28
C LEU A 382 -31.51 105.27 87.54
N LEU A 383 -32.58 104.69 86.97
CA LEU A 383 -33.95 105.13 87.25
C LEU A 383 -34.32 104.93 88.72
N ALA A 384 -33.94 103.81 89.32
CA ALA A 384 -34.14 103.56 90.74
C ALA A 384 -33.37 104.58 91.60
N TYR A 385 -32.14 104.91 91.21
CA TYR A 385 -31.34 105.96 91.85
C TYR A 385 -31.98 107.34 91.75
N VAL A 386 -32.46 107.73 90.56
CA VAL A 386 -33.19 109.00 90.33
C VAL A 386 -34.47 109.03 91.17
N ASN A 387 -35.25 107.95 91.21
CA ASN A 387 -36.45 107.85 92.03
C ASN A 387 -36.13 108.00 93.53
N ALA A 388 -35.04 107.40 94.01
CA ALA A 388 -34.59 107.54 95.40
C ALA A 388 -34.18 108.98 95.73
N LEU A 389 -33.46 109.66 94.82
CA LEU A 389 -33.14 111.08 94.95
C LEU A 389 -34.39 111.96 94.95
N GLN A 390 -35.35 111.68 94.07
CA GLN A 390 -36.62 112.39 93.99
C GLN A 390 -37.46 112.19 95.27
N ALA A 391 -37.47 110.99 95.84
CA ALA A 391 -38.09 110.72 97.14
C ALA A 391 -37.37 111.42 98.31
N HIS A 392 -36.04 111.54 98.26
CA HIS A 392 -35.28 112.35 99.21
C HIS A 392 -35.67 113.83 99.12
N LEU A 393 -35.80 114.38 97.91
CA LEU A 393 -36.26 115.76 97.70
C LEU A 393 -37.69 115.98 98.21
N GLN A 394 -38.63 115.06 97.94
CA GLN A 394 -39.99 115.13 98.48
C GLN A 394 -40.04 115.02 100.02
N ARG A 395 -39.11 114.30 100.65
CA ARG A 395 -38.95 114.27 102.12
C ARG A 395 -38.35 115.56 102.68
N PHE A 396 -37.49 116.24 101.92
CA PHE A 396 -37.02 117.59 102.28
C PHE A 396 -38.16 118.62 102.17
N ASP A 397 -39.04 118.50 101.17
CA ASP A 397 -40.23 119.36 101.04
C ASP A 397 -41.26 119.12 102.17
N LEU A 398 -41.34 117.92 102.72
CA LEU A 398 -42.20 117.58 103.88
C LEU A 398 -41.59 117.90 105.25
N LEU A 399 -40.31 118.29 105.32
CA LEU A 399 -39.64 118.75 106.55
C LEU A 399 -39.55 120.28 106.63
N TYR A 400 -40.07 120.99 105.62
CA TYR A 400 -40.13 122.46 105.55
C TYR A 400 -41.57 123.01 105.50
N PHE A 401 -42.54 122.27 106.06
CA PHE A 401 -43.85 122.80 106.45
C PHE A 401 -44.30 122.29 107.82
#